data_AF-A0A9P4TYX3-F1
#
_entry.id   AF-A0A9P4TYX3-F1
#
_cell.length_a   1.000
_cell.length_b   1.000
_cell.length_c   1.000
_cell.angle_alpha   90.00
_cell.angle_beta   90.00
_cell.angle_gamma   90.00
#
_symmetry.space_group_name_H-M   'P 1'
#
loop_
_entity.id
_entity.type
_entity.pdbx_description
1 polymer ?
#
loop_
_entity_poly.entity_id
_entity_poly.type
_entity_poly.pdbx_seq_one_letter_code
_entity_poly.pdbx_strand_id
1 'polypeptide(L)'
;MPGFPPPIDPSYVPTVAITRLAATTSINDIIAILERDGSVILTDLVSSQEVVAVNDEMEPYIHKAKSETHQAYDLIPKQTTMVPGVVGKSPTMAKIAEFEVIAALTAAILEKKCTATWEDRTEEFSIGPLLNSSLTYHISYGAPRQRLHRDDMIHGIHHTDDYSLSNETMLGFMIAGSRTTRENGATMAIPGSHKWNHSRVPRPDEVCFAEMDPGSAFVFLGTVYHGAGHNSVIDEVRKLYGLFFVPGTLRTEENQFLAIPRSKVIRMSDRMLSILGYKTPGTYLGIVNNSDPAENLAEILEVANS
;
A
#
# COMPACT_ATOMS: atom_id res chain seq x y z
N MET A 1 -15.27 18.17 -12.92
CA MET A 1 -15.87 17.28 -11.89
C MET A 1 -16.34 18.13 -10.71
N PRO A 2 -17.38 17.74 -9.95
CA PRO A 2 -17.69 18.44 -8.69
C PRO A 2 -16.44 18.37 -7.78
N GLY A 3 -16.14 19.47 -7.08
CA GLY A 3 -14.98 19.58 -6.20
C GLY A 3 -14.93 18.50 -5.11
N PHE A 4 -13.88 18.47 -4.30
CA PHE A 4 -13.80 17.53 -3.17
C PHE A 4 -15.01 17.66 -2.24
N PRO A 5 -15.47 16.56 -1.62
CA PRO A 5 -16.66 16.59 -0.76
C PRO A 5 -16.41 17.39 0.53
N PRO A 6 -17.47 17.88 1.19
CA PRO A 6 -17.34 18.65 2.44
C PRO A 6 -16.75 17.77 3.56
N PRO A 7 -16.07 18.35 4.56
CA PRO A 7 -15.59 17.61 5.73
C PRO A 7 -16.69 16.79 6.42
N ILE A 8 -16.28 15.74 7.14
CA ILE A 8 -17.20 15.05 8.06
C ILE A 8 -17.54 16.00 9.20
N ASP A 9 -18.82 16.08 9.58
CA ASP A 9 -19.28 16.93 10.67
C ASP A 9 -18.45 16.67 11.94
N PRO A 10 -17.80 17.69 12.56
CA PRO A 10 -17.00 17.49 13.77
C PRO A 10 -17.77 16.84 14.94
N SER A 11 -19.11 17.00 14.99
CA SER A 11 -19.97 16.40 16.01
C SER A 11 -20.28 14.92 15.77
N TYR A 12 -20.00 14.38 14.57
CA TYR A 12 -20.19 12.97 14.28
C TYR A 12 -19.30 12.11 15.19
N VAL A 13 -19.89 11.08 15.80
CA VAL A 13 -19.17 10.09 16.64
C VAL A 13 -19.27 8.74 15.94
N PRO A 14 -18.15 8.14 15.51
CA PRO A 14 -18.15 6.81 14.93
C PRO A 14 -18.77 5.78 15.89
N THR A 15 -19.66 4.94 15.37
CA THR A 15 -20.25 3.81 16.10
C THR A 15 -19.38 2.55 16.03
N VAL A 16 -18.35 2.58 15.21
CA VAL A 16 -17.35 1.53 14.99
C VAL A 16 -15.95 2.10 15.11
N ALA A 17 -14.96 1.26 15.38
CA ALA A 17 -13.55 1.64 15.45
C ALA A 17 -12.68 0.57 14.78
N ILE A 18 -11.49 0.96 14.33
CA ILE A 18 -10.52 0.01 13.77
C ILE A 18 -9.85 -0.72 14.93
N THR A 19 -9.87 -2.04 14.87
CA THR A 19 -9.18 -2.90 15.84
C THR A 19 -7.68 -2.58 15.86
N ARG A 20 -7.08 -2.50 17.05
CA ARG A 20 -5.64 -2.25 17.24
C ARG A 20 -4.98 -3.50 17.79
N LEU A 21 -3.87 -3.91 17.19
CA LEU A 21 -3.04 -5.03 17.63
C LEU A 21 -1.57 -4.61 17.64
N ALA A 22 -0.74 -5.18 18.51
CA ALA A 22 0.71 -5.01 18.40
C ALA A 22 1.21 -5.70 17.12
N ALA A 23 2.21 -5.14 16.45
CA ALA A 23 2.81 -5.76 15.25
C ALA A 23 3.44 -7.13 15.53
N THR A 24 3.70 -7.47 16.80
CA THR A 24 4.19 -8.78 17.26
C THR A 24 3.08 -9.81 17.52
N THR A 25 1.81 -9.42 17.36
CA THR A 25 0.66 -10.33 17.44
C THR A 25 0.78 -11.44 16.39
N SER A 26 0.24 -12.63 16.68
CA SER A 26 0.33 -13.75 15.74
C SER A 26 -0.29 -13.39 14.38
N ILE A 27 0.31 -13.88 13.30
CA ILE A 27 -0.16 -13.62 11.93
C ILE A 27 -1.61 -14.09 11.75
N ASN A 28 -1.99 -15.22 12.35
CA ASN A 28 -3.35 -15.75 12.26
C ASN A 28 -4.36 -14.83 12.95
N ASP A 29 -4.02 -14.23 14.09
CA ASP A 29 -4.93 -13.30 14.77
C ASP A 29 -5.08 -11.99 13.98
N ILE A 30 -4.00 -11.51 13.36
CA ILE A 30 -4.05 -10.33 12.48
C ILE A 30 -4.93 -10.63 11.25
N ILE A 31 -4.75 -11.79 10.61
CA ILE A 31 -5.57 -12.25 9.48
C ILE A 31 -7.04 -12.36 9.89
N ALA A 32 -7.35 -12.90 11.07
CA ALA A 32 -8.73 -13.02 11.54
C ALA A 32 -9.41 -11.64 11.67
N ILE A 33 -8.67 -10.61 12.08
CA ILE A 33 -9.20 -9.23 12.09
C ILE A 33 -9.36 -8.70 10.67
N LEU A 34 -8.39 -8.89 9.77
CA LEU A 34 -8.50 -8.47 8.38
C LEU A 34 -9.69 -9.15 7.67
N GLU A 35 -9.92 -10.44 7.91
CA GLU A 35 -11.06 -11.15 7.35
C GLU A 35 -12.39 -10.63 7.92
N ARG A 36 -12.45 -10.34 9.23
CA ARG A 36 -13.64 -9.82 9.88
C ARG A 36 -13.98 -8.39 9.43
N ASP A 37 -13.00 -7.49 9.51
CA ASP A 37 -13.16 -6.03 9.47
C ASP A 37 -12.61 -5.39 8.18
N GLY A 38 -11.77 -6.10 7.44
CA GLY A 38 -11.08 -5.60 6.24
C GLY A 38 -9.87 -4.74 6.56
N SER A 39 -9.69 -4.34 7.82
CA SER A 39 -8.58 -3.47 8.24
C SER A 39 -8.23 -3.63 9.71
N VAL A 40 -7.01 -3.24 10.06
CA VAL A 40 -6.44 -3.28 11.42
C VAL A 40 -5.38 -2.20 11.57
N ILE A 41 -5.20 -1.66 12.77
CA ILE A 41 -4.03 -0.84 13.10
C ILE A 41 -3.00 -1.73 13.79
N LEU A 42 -1.81 -1.86 13.21
CA LEU A 42 -0.67 -2.48 13.84
C LEU A 42 0.14 -1.41 14.58
N THR A 43 0.20 -1.49 15.91
CA THR A 43 1.04 -0.60 16.73
C THR A 43 2.47 -1.10 16.78
N ASP A 44 3.41 -0.16 16.98
CA ASP A 44 4.84 -0.46 17.14
C ASP A 44 5.44 -1.27 15.97
N LEU A 45 4.91 -1.07 14.75
CA LEU A 45 5.42 -1.73 13.55
C LEU A 45 6.83 -1.21 13.20
N VAL A 46 7.02 0.10 13.27
CA VAL A 46 8.26 0.79 12.93
C VAL A 46 8.76 1.56 14.15
N SER A 47 10.06 1.49 14.42
CA SER A 47 10.65 2.18 15.56
C SER A 47 10.67 3.71 15.38
N SER A 48 10.74 4.46 16.48
CA SER A 48 10.86 5.92 16.43
C SER A 48 12.11 6.40 15.66
N GLN A 49 13.21 5.65 15.73
CA GLN A 49 14.44 5.94 14.98
C GLN A 49 14.23 5.76 13.48
N GLU A 50 13.55 4.70 13.07
CA GLU A 50 13.22 4.45 11.66
C GLU A 50 12.23 5.51 11.14
N VAL A 51 11.24 5.92 11.92
CA VAL A 51 10.34 7.03 11.55
C VAL A 51 11.12 8.32 11.29
N VAL A 52 12.05 8.69 12.17
CA VAL A 52 12.90 9.88 11.98
C VAL A 52 13.75 9.72 10.70
N ALA A 53 14.39 8.57 10.51
CA ALA A 53 15.21 8.32 9.32
C ALA A 53 14.40 8.43 8.01
N VAL A 54 13.21 7.82 7.94
CA VAL A 54 12.36 7.93 6.74
C VAL A 54 11.92 9.37 6.49
N ASN A 55 11.56 10.11 7.55
CA ASN A 55 11.21 11.52 7.44
C ASN A 55 12.37 12.35 6.83
N ASP A 56 13.58 12.16 7.34
CA ASP A 56 14.78 12.89 6.88
C ASP A 56 15.19 12.49 5.46
N GLU A 57 15.18 11.19 5.14
CA GLU A 57 15.51 10.64 3.83
C GLU A 57 14.57 11.14 2.72
N MET A 58 13.29 11.34 3.05
CA MET A 58 12.27 11.76 2.10
C MET A 58 12.17 13.29 1.93
N GLU A 59 12.63 14.08 2.90
CA GLU A 59 12.49 15.54 2.89
C GLU A 59 13.02 16.22 1.61
N PRO A 60 14.20 15.85 1.04
CA PRO A 60 14.69 16.47 -0.20
C PRO A 60 13.75 16.23 -1.39
N TYR A 61 13.13 15.05 -1.45
CA TYR A 61 12.20 14.69 -2.53
C TYR A 61 10.86 15.41 -2.39
N ILE A 62 10.39 15.60 -1.15
CA ILE A 62 9.20 16.39 -0.86
C ILE A 62 9.40 17.85 -1.23
N HIS A 63 10.55 18.43 -0.86
CA HIS A 63 10.89 19.81 -1.21
C HIS A 63 10.88 20.01 -2.73
N LYS A 64 11.52 19.08 -3.45
CA LYS A 64 11.53 19.09 -4.92
C LYS A 64 10.11 18.98 -5.49
N ALA A 65 9.30 18.04 -5.02
CA ALA A 65 7.94 17.84 -5.51
C ALA A 65 7.00 19.03 -5.25
N LYS A 66 7.22 19.79 -4.17
CA LYS A 66 6.49 21.05 -3.93
C LYS A 66 6.88 22.16 -4.90
N SER A 67 8.12 22.17 -5.37
CA SER A 67 8.63 23.18 -6.31
C SER A 67 8.21 22.91 -7.77
N GLU A 68 8.03 21.63 -8.11
CA GLU A 68 7.61 21.17 -9.42
C GLU A 68 6.13 20.83 -9.35
N THR A 69 5.22 21.75 -9.69
CA THR A 69 3.76 21.53 -9.63
C THR A 69 3.33 20.22 -10.30
N HIS A 70 3.24 19.13 -9.53
CA HIS A 70 2.85 17.81 -10.00
C HIS A 70 1.44 17.51 -9.48
N GLN A 71 0.44 17.71 -10.34
CA GLN A 71 -0.84 17.04 -10.15
C GLN A 71 -0.72 15.65 -10.77
N ALA A 72 -0.45 14.64 -9.94
CA ALA A 72 -0.35 13.26 -10.43
C ALA A 72 -1.72 12.73 -10.89
N TYR A 73 -2.81 13.10 -10.18
CA TYR A 73 -4.18 12.65 -10.47
C TYR A 73 -5.22 13.66 -9.95
N ASP A 74 -6.39 13.72 -10.59
CA ASP A 74 -7.55 14.53 -10.14
C ASP A 74 -8.06 14.14 -8.73
N LEU A 75 -7.65 12.97 -8.23
CA LEU A 75 -8.01 12.43 -6.93
C LEU A 75 -7.12 12.94 -5.78
N ILE A 76 -5.96 13.53 -6.08
CA ILE A 76 -5.01 14.03 -5.09
C ILE A 76 -5.16 15.54 -4.96
N PRO A 77 -5.57 16.07 -3.80
CA PRO A 77 -5.70 17.51 -3.61
C PRO A 77 -4.35 18.21 -3.71
N LYS A 78 -4.33 19.45 -4.19
CA LYS A 78 -3.11 20.30 -4.29
C LYS A 78 -2.37 20.50 -2.96
N GLN A 79 -3.06 20.35 -1.83
CA GLN A 79 -2.50 20.44 -0.47
C GLN A 79 -1.77 19.16 -0.03
N THR A 80 -1.90 18.09 -0.81
CA THR A 80 -1.22 16.82 -0.58
C THR A 80 -0.02 16.72 -1.51
N THR A 81 1.19 16.68 -0.95
CA THR A 81 2.39 16.34 -1.71
C THR A 81 2.56 14.83 -1.69
N MET A 82 2.56 14.22 -2.87
CA MET A 82 2.77 12.79 -3.05
C MET A 82 4.07 12.55 -3.82
N VAL A 83 4.94 11.68 -3.31
CA VAL A 83 6.16 11.26 -4.02
C VAL A 83 6.16 9.74 -4.14
N PRO A 84 6.18 9.19 -5.38
CA PRO A 84 6.22 7.75 -5.58
C PRO A 84 7.66 7.20 -5.46
N GLY A 85 7.83 5.89 -5.54
CA GLY A 85 9.10 5.17 -5.61
C GLY A 85 9.91 5.31 -4.35
N VAL A 86 9.24 5.26 -3.20
CA VAL A 86 9.83 5.48 -1.88
C VAL A 86 10.90 4.44 -1.56
N VAL A 87 10.71 3.15 -1.89
CA VAL A 87 11.74 2.12 -1.65
C VAL A 87 13.02 2.34 -2.46
N GLY A 88 12.94 3.05 -3.59
CA GLY A 88 14.10 3.47 -4.37
C GLY A 88 14.79 4.74 -3.85
N LYS A 89 14.17 5.46 -2.90
CA LYS A 89 14.61 6.76 -2.38
C LYS A 89 15.09 6.68 -0.94
N SER A 90 14.37 5.94 -0.09
CA SER A 90 14.62 5.75 1.33
C SER A 90 15.14 4.32 1.58
N PRO A 91 16.43 4.13 1.92
CA PRO A 91 16.94 2.83 2.34
C PRO A 91 16.21 2.29 3.58
N THR A 92 15.76 3.17 4.47
CA THR A 92 14.98 2.75 5.65
C THR A 92 13.63 2.17 5.25
N MET A 93 12.91 2.78 4.29
CA MET A 93 11.66 2.21 3.77
C MET A 93 11.85 0.92 2.98
N ALA A 94 12.96 0.79 2.23
CA ALA A 94 13.30 -0.47 1.58
C ALA A 94 13.43 -1.61 2.60
N LYS A 95 14.11 -1.36 3.74
CA LYS A 95 14.21 -2.31 4.86
C LYS A 95 12.85 -2.59 5.50
N ILE A 96 12.02 -1.58 5.74
CA ILE A 96 10.69 -1.73 6.33
C ILE A 96 9.79 -2.61 5.47
N ALA A 97 9.83 -2.45 4.14
CA ALA A 97 9.06 -3.28 3.20
C ALA A 97 9.41 -4.78 3.29
N GLU A 98 10.56 -5.13 3.86
CA GLU A 98 11.02 -6.50 4.08
C GLU A 98 10.79 -7.00 5.51
N PHE A 99 10.03 -6.30 6.34
CA PHE A 99 9.67 -6.82 7.68
C PHE A 99 8.90 -8.14 7.58
N GLU A 100 9.16 -9.06 8.51
CA GLU A 100 8.56 -10.39 8.46
C GLU A 100 7.04 -10.38 8.58
N VAL A 101 6.48 -9.51 9.42
CA VAL A 101 5.02 -9.34 9.51
C VAL A 101 4.41 -8.89 8.17
N ILE A 102 5.11 -8.06 7.40
CA ILE A 102 4.65 -7.62 6.08
C ILE A 102 4.71 -8.79 5.07
N ALA A 103 5.83 -9.52 4.99
CA ALA A 103 5.88 -10.72 4.13
C ALA A 103 4.82 -11.74 4.49
N ALA A 104 4.69 -12.07 5.77
CA ALA A 104 3.77 -13.12 6.19
C ALA A 104 2.32 -12.76 5.85
N LEU A 105 1.90 -11.52 6.09
CA LEU A 105 0.55 -11.05 5.75
C LEU A 105 0.33 -11.00 4.23
N THR A 106 1.28 -10.43 3.48
CA THR A 106 1.17 -10.33 2.01
C THR A 106 1.16 -11.71 1.35
N ALA A 107 2.02 -12.63 1.78
CA ALA A 107 2.02 -14.01 1.28
C ALA A 107 0.69 -14.72 1.61
N ALA A 108 0.21 -14.62 2.85
CA ALA A 108 -1.02 -15.29 3.26
C ALA A 108 -2.27 -14.80 2.51
N ILE A 109 -2.32 -13.53 2.09
CA ILE A 109 -3.51 -12.91 1.49
C ILE A 109 -3.42 -12.85 -0.04
N LEU A 110 -2.23 -12.61 -0.60
CA LEU A 110 -2.07 -12.26 -2.01
C LEU A 110 -1.34 -13.31 -2.86
N GLU A 111 -0.69 -14.30 -2.24
CA GLU A 111 -0.09 -15.41 -2.98
C GLU A 111 -1.17 -16.17 -3.76
N LYS A 112 -0.90 -16.46 -5.03
CA LYS A 112 -1.80 -17.24 -5.87
C LYS A 112 -1.21 -18.61 -6.10
N LYS A 113 -1.93 -19.63 -5.63
CA LYS A 113 -1.63 -21.03 -5.90
C LYS A 113 -2.33 -21.45 -7.17
N CYS A 114 -1.61 -22.15 -8.05
CA CYS A 114 -2.20 -22.68 -9.26
C CYS A 114 -1.69 -24.09 -9.56
N THR A 115 -2.60 -24.92 -10.02
CA THR A 115 -2.31 -26.25 -10.55
C THR A 115 -2.20 -26.14 -12.06
N ALA A 116 -1.09 -26.60 -12.64
CA ALA A 116 -1.01 -26.84 -14.08
C ALA A 116 -0.97 -28.34 -14.37
N THR A 117 -1.71 -28.76 -15.39
CA THR A 117 -1.79 -30.17 -15.80
C THR A 117 -1.39 -30.27 -17.27
N TRP A 118 -0.49 -31.21 -17.54
CA TRP A 118 -0.10 -31.66 -18.87
C TRP A 118 -0.59 -33.09 -19.07
N GLU A 119 -0.41 -33.62 -20.27
CA GLU A 119 -0.84 -34.99 -20.62
C GLU A 119 -0.27 -36.07 -19.67
N ASP A 120 0.92 -35.84 -19.11
CA ASP A 120 1.69 -36.83 -18.34
C ASP A 120 1.99 -36.43 -16.88
N ARG A 121 1.66 -35.20 -16.46
CA ARG A 121 1.98 -34.71 -15.11
C ARG A 121 1.08 -33.57 -14.65
N THR A 122 1.05 -33.38 -13.34
CA THR A 122 0.43 -32.23 -12.67
C THR A 122 1.46 -31.62 -11.74
N GLU A 123 1.58 -30.29 -11.78
CA GLU A 123 2.48 -29.52 -10.92
C GLU A 123 1.71 -28.40 -10.23
N GLU A 124 2.12 -28.10 -8.99
CA GLU A 124 1.59 -27.01 -8.18
C GLU A 124 2.59 -25.87 -8.15
N PHE A 125 2.11 -24.65 -8.40
CA PHE A 125 2.90 -23.43 -8.36
C PHE A 125 2.33 -22.45 -7.36
N SER A 126 3.19 -21.55 -6.87
CA SER A 126 2.80 -20.45 -5.99
C SER A 126 3.45 -19.18 -6.48
N ILE A 127 2.62 -18.19 -6.84
CA ILE A 127 3.07 -16.90 -7.33
C ILE A 127 2.95 -15.90 -6.18
N GLY A 128 4.11 -15.47 -5.68
CA GLY A 128 4.19 -14.51 -4.58
C GLY A 128 3.71 -13.10 -4.96
N PRO A 129 3.47 -12.23 -3.97
CA PRO A 129 3.02 -10.86 -4.18
C PRO A 129 4.13 -9.96 -4.76
N LEU A 130 3.69 -8.88 -5.42
CA LEU A 130 4.53 -7.78 -5.88
C LEU A 130 4.20 -6.50 -5.12
N LEU A 131 5.19 -5.63 -4.96
CA LEU A 131 5.03 -4.26 -4.50
C LEU A 131 4.37 -3.44 -5.61
N ASN A 132 3.07 -3.20 -5.45
CA ASN A 132 2.25 -2.43 -6.36
C ASN A 132 2.73 -0.98 -6.47
N SER A 133 2.97 -0.34 -5.33
CA SER A 133 3.43 1.04 -5.25
C SER A 133 4.03 1.34 -3.87
N SER A 134 4.98 2.27 -3.83
CA SER A 134 5.52 2.80 -2.59
C SER A 134 5.45 4.33 -2.61
N LEU A 135 4.64 4.91 -1.74
CA LEU A 135 4.19 6.30 -1.85
C LEU A 135 4.38 7.05 -0.53
N THR A 136 4.66 8.35 -0.59
CA THR A 136 4.52 9.24 0.58
C THR A 136 3.31 10.14 0.41
N TYR A 137 2.68 10.53 1.51
CA TYR A 137 1.61 11.51 1.55
C TYR A 137 1.92 12.54 2.63
N HIS A 138 2.22 13.77 2.21
CA HIS A 138 2.38 14.92 3.09
C HIS A 138 1.14 15.81 2.93
N ILE A 139 0.22 15.70 3.88
CA ILE A 139 -1.12 16.27 3.81
C ILE A 139 -1.13 17.53 4.67
N SER A 140 -1.08 18.68 4.00
CA SER A 140 -0.97 19.99 4.65
C SER A 140 -2.34 20.53 5.07
N TYR A 141 -2.34 21.57 5.90
CA TYR A 141 -3.54 22.33 6.27
C TYR A 141 -4.45 22.64 5.08
N GLY A 142 -5.75 22.47 5.28
CA GLY A 142 -6.77 22.75 4.28
C GLY A 142 -6.89 21.70 3.19
N ALA A 143 -6.16 20.57 3.29
CA ALA A 143 -6.39 19.43 2.42
C ALA A 143 -7.82 18.92 2.60
N PRO A 144 -8.66 18.92 1.54
CA PRO A 144 -10.01 18.41 1.64
C PRO A 144 -9.99 16.88 1.79
N ARG A 145 -11.04 16.30 2.36
CA ARG A 145 -11.16 14.85 2.43
C ARG A 145 -11.35 14.25 1.04
N GLN A 146 -10.90 13.02 0.85
CA GLN A 146 -11.20 12.24 -0.35
C GLN A 146 -12.63 11.67 -0.30
N ARG A 147 -13.13 11.29 -1.47
CA ARG A 147 -14.32 10.43 -1.56
C ARG A 147 -13.94 9.03 -1.09
N LEU A 148 -14.90 8.31 -0.55
CA LEU A 148 -14.70 6.91 -0.19
C LEU A 148 -14.52 6.09 -1.47
N HIS A 149 -13.45 5.33 -1.55
CA HIS A 149 -13.07 4.52 -2.70
C HIS A 149 -12.40 3.22 -2.26
N ARG A 150 -12.18 2.34 -3.23
CA ARG A 150 -11.40 1.11 -3.12
C ARG A 150 -10.17 1.25 -4.01
N ASP A 151 -9.03 0.79 -3.56
CA ASP A 151 -7.78 0.93 -4.33
C ASP A 151 -7.65 -0.15 -5.41
N ASP A 152 -8.30 -1.29 -5.21
CA ASP A 152 -8.27 -2.40 -6.17
C ASP A 152 -9.02 -2.12 -7.48
N MET A 153 -9.73 -0.99 -7.57
CA MET A 153 -10.45 -0.55 -8.76
C MET A 153 -9.54 -0.42 -10.00
N ILE A 154 -8.24 -0.16 -9.78
CA ILE A 154 -7.25 -0.02 -10.84
C ILE A 154 -7.01 -1.33 -11.62
N HIS A 155 -7.35 -2.48 -11.03
CA HIS A 155 -7.22 -3.80 -11.65
C HIS A 155 -8.51 -4.29 -12.30
N GLY A 156 -9.56 -3.47 -12.36
CA GLY A 156 -10.81 -3.79 -13.06
C GLY A 156 -11.62 -4.90 -12.39
N ILE A 157 -11.49 -5.07 -11.07
CA ILE A 157 -12.15 -6.13 -10.31
C ILE A 157 -13.63 -5.81 -10.09
N HIS A 158 -14.49 -6.81 -10.31
CA HIS A 158 -15.91 -6.73 -10.03
C HIS A 158 -16.26 -7.49 -8.74
N HIS A 159 -16.87 -6.79 -7.79
CA HIS A 159 -17.18 -7.31 -6.45
C HIS A 159 -18.61 -7.84 -6.37
N THR A 160 -18.75 -9.12 -6.03
CA THR A 160 -20.01 -9.83 -5.81
C THR A 160 -20.27 -10.08 -4.32
N ASP A 161 -21.40 -10.70 -3.97
CA ASP A 161 -21.72 -11.04 -2.58
C ASP A 161 -20.89 -12.22 -2.03
N ASP A 162 -20.24 -12.99 -2.91
CA ASP A 162 -19.43 -14.16 -2.55
C ASP A 162 -17.99 -13.75 -2.23
N TYR A 163 -17.84 -12.98 -1.16
CA TYR A 163 -16.54 -12.53 -0.68
C TYR A 163 -15.70 -13.70 -0.11
N SER A 164 -14.42 -13.75 -0.48
CA SER A 164 -13.40 -14.59 0.14
C SER A 164 -12.09 -13.81 0.26
N LEU A 165 -11.39 -13.95 1.39
CA LEU A 165 -10.08 -13.32 1.59
C LEU A 165 -9.07 -13.76 0.53
N SER A 166 -9.17 -14.99 0.01
CA SER A 166 -8.30 -15.50 -1.06
C SER A 166 -8.48 -14.76 -2.40
N ASN A 167 -9.58 -14.04 -2.57
CA ASN A 167 -9.90 -13.27 -3.77
C ASN A 167 -9.40 -11.82 -3.67
N GLU A 168 -8.78 -11.44 -2.54
CA GLU A 168 -8.16 -10.14 -2.40
C GLU A 168 -7.05 -9.92 -3.44
N THR A 169 -7.00 -8.68 -3.89
CA THR A 169 -6.16 -8.21 -5.00
C THR A 169 -5.21 -7.11 -4.55
N MET A 170 -5.35 -6.61 -3.33
CA MET A 170 -4.41 -5.66 -2.75
C MET A 170 -4.40 -5.71 -1.23
N LEU A 171 -3.22 -5.49 -0.64
CA LEU A 171 -3.02 -5.24 0.78
C LEU A 171 -2.16 -3.98 0.94
N GLY A 172 -2.71 -2.96 1.61
CA GLY A 172 -2.05 -1.68 1.86
C GLY A 172 -1.55 -1.57 3.30
N PHE A 173 -0.36 -0.99 3.47
CA PHE A 173 0.22 -0.61 4.75
C PHE A 173 0.48 0.90 4.73
N MET A 174 -0.29 1.65 5.51
CA MET A 174 -0.15 3.11 5.64
C MET A 174 0.50 3.43 6.98
N ILE A 175 1.82 3.60 6.97
CA ILE A 175 2.67 3.82 8.14
C ILE A 175 2.66 5.30 8.52
N ALA A 176 2.38 5.60 9.79
CA ALA A 176 2.37 6.94 10.36
C ALA A 176 3.80 7.48 10.50
N GLY A 177 4.14 8.50 9.69
CA GLY A 177 5.39 9.27 9.83
C GLY A 177 5.28 10.42 10.83
N SER A 178 4.06 10.81 11.17
CA SER A 178 3.69 11.78 12.21
C SER A 178 2.46 11.26 12.95
N ARG A 179 2.10 11.91 14.06
CA ARG A 179 0.83 11.61 14.75
C ARG A 179 -0.32 11.82 13.76
N THR A 180 -1.28 10.89 13.74
CA THR A 180 -2.51 11.00 12.95
C THR A 180 -3.70 11.11 13.90
N THR A 181 -4.53 12.10 13.66
CA THR A 181 -5.74 12.42 14.41
C THR A 181 -6.86 12.68 13.44
N ARG A 182 -8.11 12.59 13.88
CA ARG A 182 -9.25 12.98 13.03
C ARG A 182 -9.09 14.40 12.48
N GLU A 183 -8.65 15.34 13.31
CA GLU A 183 -8.55 16.77 13.01
C GLU A 183 -7.48 17.07 11.95
N ASN A 184 -6.36 16.33 11.97
CA ASN A 184 -5.28 16.46 10.98
C ASN A 184 -5.49 15.55 9.75
N GLY A 185 -6.67 14.94 9.64
CA GLY A 185 -7.12 14.23 8.45
C GLY A 185 -6.85 12.74 8.45
N ALA A 186 -6.85 12.06 9.61
CA ALA A 186 -6.78 10.60 9.73
C ALA A 186 -7.58 9.89 8.62
N THR A 187 -7.04 8.78 8.11
CA THR A 187 -7.67 8.04 7.02
C THR A 187 -9.04 7.55 7.50
N MET A 188 -10.07 7.87 6.74
CA MET A 188 -11.43 7.40 6.99
C MET A 188 -11.55 5.99 6.40
N ALA A 189 -12.19 5.08 7.11
CA ALA A 189 -12.45 3.73 6.62
C ALA A 189 -13.82 3.24 7.11
N ILE A 190 -14.42 2.31 6.37
CA ILE A 190 -15.64 1.61 6.79
C ILE A 190 -15.29 0.14 7.05
N PRO A 191 -15.11 -0.28 8.32
CA PRO A 191 -14.90 -1.69 8.66
C PRO A 191 -16.03 -2.58 8.13
N GLY A 192 -15.68 -3.74 7.59
CA GLY A 192 -16.63 -4.71 7.01
C GLY A 192 -17.04 -4.39 5.56
N SER A 193 -16.68 -3.22 5.03
CA SER A 193 -17.08 -2.82 3.68
C SER A 193 -16.35 -3.56 2.56
N HIS A 194 -15.26 -4.27 2.86
CA HIS A 194 -14.56 -5.17 1.93
C HIS A 194 -15.47 -6.27 1.37
N LYS A 195 -16.48 -6.67 2.14
CA LYS A 195 -17.45 -7.71 1.77
C LYS A 195 -18.61 -7.21 0.91
N TRP A 196 -18.68 -5.90 0.66
CA TRP A 196 -19.81 -5.34 -0.07
C TRP A 196 -19.65 -5.53 -1.58
N ASN A 197 -20.73 -5.94 -2.25
CA ASN A 197 -20.80 -5.94 -3.70
C ASN A 197 -20.78 -4.50 -4.27
N HIS A 198 -20.60 -4.37 -5.58
CA HIS A 198 -20.46 -3.07 -6.24
C HIS A 198 -21.73 -2.17 -6.21
N SER A 199 -22.90 -2.72 -5.89
CA SER A 199 -24.16 -1.95 -5.82
C SER A 199 -24.31 -1.16 -4.51
N ARG A 200 -23.54 -1.51 -3.48
CA ARG A 200 -23.62 -0.87 -2.16
C ARG A 200 -22.78 0.41 -2.11
N VAL A 201 -23.46 1.55 -2.07
CA VAL A 201 -22.82 2.87 -1.97
C VAL A 201 -22.34 3.15 -0.54
N PRO A 202 -21.07 3.54 -0.32
CA PRO A 202 -20.55 3.89 1.00
C PRO A 202 -21.08 5.24 1.48
N ARG A 203 -21.36 5.37 2.78
CA ARG A 203 -21.85 6.63 3.35
C ARG A 203 -20.89 7.25 4.38
N PRO A 204 -20.84 8.59 4.48
CA PRO A 204 -20.02 9.29 5.47
C PRO A 204 -20.36 8.97 6.94
N ASP A 205 -21.58 8.55 7.24
CA ASP A 205 -22.05 8.21 8.60
C ASP A 205 -21.69 6.78 9.02
N GLU A 206 -20.95 6.05 8.19
CA GLU A 206 -20.44 4.70 8.47
C GLU A 206 -18.92 4.68 8.74
N VAL A 207 -18.25 5.83 8.62
CA VAL A 207 -16.78 5.89 8.70
C VAL A 207 -16.28 5.92 10.13
N CYS A 208 -15.11 5.34 10.36
CA CYS A 208 -14.24 5.61 11.51
C CYS A 208 -12.90 6.14 11.03
N PHE A 209 -12.03 6.54 11.97
CA PHE A 209 -10.77 7.22 11.68
C PHE A 209 -9.55 6.41 12.14
N ALA A 210 -8.56 6.26 11.26
CA ALA A 210 -7.29 5.61 11.55
C ALA A 210 -6.33 6.58 12.29
N GLU A 211 -6.63 6.84 13.55
CA GLU A 211 -5.79 7.64 14.45
C GLU A 211 -4.63 6.81 14.99
N MET A 212 -3.40 7.30 14.88
CA MET A 212 -2.18 6.52 15.04
C MET A 212 -1.07 7.38 15.62
N ASP A 213 -0.25 6.76 16.47
CA ASP A 213 1.05 7.32 16.83
C ASP A 213 2.08 6.99 15.75
N PRO A 214 3.13 7.83 15.57
CA PRO A 214 4.19 7.56 14.62
C PRO A 214 4.78 6.15 14.81
N GLY A 215 4.98 5.44 13.71
CA GLY A 215 5.46 4.06 13.69
C GLY A 215 4.37 2.99 13.72
N SER A 216 3.12 3.36 14.00
CA SER A 216 1.98 2.47 13.76
C SER A 216 1.59 2.45 12.27
N ALA A 217 0.89 1.41 11.82
CA ALA A 217 0.39 1.32 10.46
C ALA A 217 -1.08 0.94 10.40
N PHE A 218 -1.83 1.63 9.54
CA PHE A 218 -3.16 1.21 9.13
C PHE A 218 -3.01 0.20 7.99
N VAL A 219 -3.33 -1.05 8.27
CA VAL A 219 -3.28 -2.17 7.32
C VAL A 219 -4.69 -2.47 6.83
N PHE A 220 -4.89 -2.52 5.53
CA PHE A 220 -6.22 -2.69 4.95
C PHE A 220 -6.21 -3.43 3.62
N LEU A 221 -7.30 -4.15 3.37
CA LEU A 221 -7.56 -4.81 2.09
C LEU A 221 -7.99 -3.77 1.05
N GLY A 222 -7.57 -3.95 -0.21
CA GLY A 222 -7.87 -3.00 -1.29
C GLY A 222 -9.37 -2.78 -1.54
N THR A 223 -10.18 -3.74 -1.12
CA THR A 223 -11.64 -3.73 -1.17
C THR A 223 -12.32 -2.91 -0.06
N VAL A 224 -11.58 -2.44 0.95
CA VAL A 224 -12.15 -1.58 1.99
C VAL A 224 -12.43 -0.19 1.42
N TYR A 225 -13.67 0.29 1.60
CA TYR A 225 -13.99 1.68 1.33
C TYR A 225 -13.29 2.59 2.33
N HIS A 226 -12.42 3.45 1.82
CA HIS A 226 -11.61 4.36 2.60
C HIS A 226 -11.31 5.66 1.85
N GLY A 227 -10.64 6.60 2.52
CA GLY A 227 -10.10 7.81 1.89
C GLY A 227 -9.48 8.75 2.91
N ALA A 228 -8.55 9.61 2.48
CA ALA A 228 -7.92 10.59 3.36
C ALA A 228 -8.95 11.55 3.98
N GLY A 229 -8.83 11.83 5.28
CA GLY A 229 -9.65 12.81 5.99
C GLY A 229 -9.28 14.25 5.64
N HIS A 230 -10.10 15.19 6.12
CA HIS A 230 -9.81 16.62 5.98
C HIS A 230 -8.79 17.05 7.03
N ASN A 231 -7.71 17.71 6.61
CA ASN A 231 -6.77 18.33 7.55
C ASN A 231 -7.23 19.76 7.85
N SER A 232 -7.77 19.95 9.05
CA SER A 232 -8.22 21.25 9.58
C SER A 232 -7.21 21.96 10.48
N VAL A 233 -6.06 21.34 10.76
CA VAL A 233 -5.07 21.88 11.71
C VAL A 233 -4.08 22.78 10.99
N ILE A 234 -4.03 24.05 11.40
CA ILE A 234 -3.14 25.07 10.85
C ILE A 234 -1.69 24.67 11.13
N ASP A 235 -0.82 24.89 10.14
CA ASP A 235 0.63 24.62 10.21
C ASP A 235 1.04 23.16 10.48
N GLU A 236 0.10 22.22 10.42
CA GLU A 236 0.38 20.79 10.56
C GLU A 236 0.41 20.08 9.20
N VAL A 237 1.44 19.26 8.99
CA VAL A 237 1.55 18.34 7.86
C VAL A 237 1.49 16.91 8.38
N ARG A 238 0.40 16.21 8.08
CA ARG A 238 0.26 14.79 8.38
C ARG A 238 1.11 13.99 7.39
N LYS A 239 2.10 13.25 7.88
CA LYS A 239 3.04 12.44 7.09
C LYS A 239 2.66 10.96 7.14
N LEU A 240 2.52 10.34 5.98
CA LEU A 240 2.25 8.91 5.83
C LEU A 240 3.17 8.29 4.76
N TYR A 241 3.55 7.04 4.99
CA TYR A 241 4.32 6.23 4.05
C TYR A 241 3.55 4.96 3.73
N GLY A 242 3.16 4.82 2.47
CA GLY A 242 2.38 3.72 1.93
C GLY A 242 3.25 2.65 1.29
N LEU A 243 2.99 1.39 1.63
CA LEU A 243 3.45 0.21 0.89
C LEU A 243 2.22 -0.59 0.48
N PHE A 244 2.00 -0.71 -0.81
CA PHE A 244 0.85 -1.43 -1.36
C PHE A 244 1.34 -2.66 -2.10
N PHE A 245 0.73 -3.81 -1.83
CA PHE A 245 1.09 -5.07 -2.45
C PHE A 245 -0.10 -5.62 -3.23
N VAL A 246 0.19 -6.32 -4.33
CA VAL A 246 -0.79 -6.99 -5.19
C VAL A 246 -0.33 -8.44 -5.46
N PRO A 247 -1.22 -9.34 -5.89
CA PRO A 247 -0.81 -10.64 -6.42
C PRO A 247 0.20 -10.51 -7.56
N GLY A 248 1.20 -11.38 -7.63
CA GLY A 248 2.22 -11.32 -8.70
C GLY A 248 1.72 -11.64 -10.10
N THR A 249 0.45 -12.01 -10.23
CA THR A 249 -0.25 -12.14 -11.51
C THR A 249 -0.81 -10.82 -12.04
N LEU A 250 -0.79 -9.74 -11.24
CA LEU A 250 -1.31 -8.43 -11.62
C LEU A 250 -0.20 -7.46 -12.03
N ARG A 251 -0.55 -6.51 -12.90
CA ARG A 251 0.31 -5.38 -13.22
C ARG A 251 0.36 -4.41 -12.03
N THR A 252 1.57 -3.98 -11.66
CA THR A 252 1.78 -2.97 -10.63
C THR A 252 1.35 -1.58 -11.11
N GLU A 253 0.78 -0.79 -10.20
CA GLU A 253 0.41 0.61 -10.41
C GLU A 253 1.63 1.48 -10.69
N GLU A 254 2.66 1.32 -9.85
CA GLU A 254 3.96 1.92 -10.05
C GLU A 254 4.83 0.99 -10.90
N ASN A 255 5.37 1.52 -12.00
CA ASN A 255 6.30 0.77 -12.83
C ASN A 255 7.68 0.73 -12.15
N GLN A 256 7.89 -0.27 -11.30
CA GLN A 256 9.10 -0.44 -10.49
C GLN A 256 10.37 -0.52 -11.35
N PHE A 257 10.27 -1.11 -12.55
CA PHE A 257 11.39 -1.22 -13.50
C PHE A 257 11.95 0.13 -13.97
N LEU A 258 11.13 1.19 -13.90
CA LEU A 258 11.49 2.55 -14.31
C LEU A 258 11.57 3.52 -13.12
N ALA A 259 10.85 3.24 -12.04
CA ALA A 259 10.80 4.10 -10.86
C ALA A 259 12.09 4.06 -10.02
N ILE A 260 12.82 2.94 -10.06
CA ILE A 260 14.04 2.72 -9.28
C ILE A 260 15.25 2.80 -10.21
N PRO A 261 16.26 3.65 -9.91
CA PRO A 261 17.47 3.69 -10.71
C PRO A 261 18.13 2.32 -10.80
N ARG A 262 18.53 1.92 -12.02
CA ARG A 262 19.23 0.66 -12.27
C ARG A 262 20.47 0.50 -11.38
N SER A 263 21.19 1.58 -11.15
CA SER A 263 22.35 1.57 -10.25
C SER A 263 21.98 1.20 -8.81
N LYS A 264 20.75 1.43 -8.35
CA LYS A 264 20.29 1.03 -7.01
C LYS A 264 19.74 -0.39 -7.01
N VAL A 265 18.91 -0.77 -7.98
CA VAL A 265 18.21 -2.07 -7.97
C VAL A 265 19.17 -3.26 -8.00
N ILE A 266 20.30 -3.16 -8.72
CA ILE A 266 21.34 -4.20 -8.75
C ILE A 266 22.00 -4.48 -7.40
N ARG A 267 21.82 -3.60 -6.41
CA ARG A 267 22.34 -3.75 -5.04
C ARG A 267 21.26 -4.08 -4.02
N MET A 268 20.02 -4.24 -4.46
CA MET A 268 18.92 -4.61 -3.57
C MET A 268 19.01 -6.09 -3.20
N SER A 269 18.45 -6.43 -2.05
CA SER A 269 18.34 -7.80 -1.56
C SER A 269 17.54 -8.68 -2.52
N ASP A 270 17.77 -9.99 -2.42
CA ASP A 270 17.03 -11.00 -3.19
C ASP A 270 15.50 -10.87 -3.02
N ARG A 271 15.06 -10.63 -1.78
CA ARG A 271 13.65 -10.44 -1.44
C ARG A 271 13.08 -9.15 -2.04
N MET A 272 13.82 -8.05 -2.01
CA MET A 272 13.42 -6.82 -2.68
C MET A 272 13.32 -7.01 -4.20
N LEU A 273 14.28 -7.71 -4.83
CA LEU A 273 14.20 -8.07 -6.25
C LEU A 273 12.96 -8.91 -6.57
N SER A 274 12.58 -9.85 -5.70
CA SER A 274 11.34 -10.61 -5.82
C SER A 274 10.11 -9.72 -5.79
N ILE A 275 9.92 -8.89 -4.76
CA ILE A 275 8.71 -8.07 -4.64
C ILE A 275 8.66 -6.94 -5.68
N LEU A 276 9.79 -6.51 -6.23
CA LEU A 276 9.83 -5.54 -7.34
C LEU A 276 9.57 -6.18 -8.71
N GLY A 277 9.46 -7.51 -8.80
CA GLY A 277 9.18 -8.23 -10.04
C GLY A 277 10.39 -8.46 -10.95
N TYR A 278 11.61 -8.34 -10.41
CA TYR A 278 12.85 -8.65 -11.14
C TYR A 278 13.20 -10.14 -11.12
N LYS A 279 12.54 -10.93 -10.25
CA LYS A 279 12.69 -12.38 -10.17
C LYS A 279 11.49 -13.09 -10.76
N THR A 280 11.74 -14.27 -11.31
CA THR A 280 10.63 -15.19 -11.60
C THR A 280 10.00 -15.67 -10.30
N PRO A 281 8.66 -15.82 -10.25
CA PRO A 281 7.98 -16.34 -9.07
C PRO A 281 7.91 -17.87 -9.09
N GLY A 282 8.96 -18.55 -9.56
CA GLY A 282 8.95 -20.02 -9.74
C GLY A 282 8.05 -20.52 -10.88
N THR A 283 7.61 -19.62 -11.75
CA THR A 283 6.85 -19.92 -12.98
C THR A 283 7.50 -19.24 -14.18
N TYR A 284 6.89 -19.33 -15.36
CA TYR A 284 7.38 -18.69 -16.59
C TYR A 284 7.11 -17.17 -16.69
N LEU A 285 6.67 -16.53 -15.61
CA LEU A 285 6.39 -15.09 -15.56
C LEU A 285 7.68 -14.29 -15.33
N GLY A 286 7.82 -13.17 -16.04
CA GLY A 286 8.91 -12.21 -15.82
C GLY A 286 10.28 -12.65 -16.34
N ILE A 287 10.36 -13.71 -17.16
CA ILE A 287 11.62 -14.20 -17.72
C ILE A 287 12.28 -13.19 -18.67
N VAL A 288 13.61 -13.23 -18.72
CA VAL A 288 14.42 -12.59 -19.77
C VAL A 288 15.37 -13.65 -20.33
N ASN A 289 15.42 -13.80 -21.65
CA ASN A 289 16.24 -14.81 -22.34
C ASN A 289 16.05 -16.24 -21.80
N ASN A 290 14.80 -16.61 -21.48
CA ASN A 290 14.41 -17.91 -20.90
C ASN A 290 14.97 -18.23 -19.51
N SER A 291 15.48 -17.23 -18.77
CA SER A 291 16.00 -17.39 -17.41
C SER A 291 15.44 -16.34 -16.44
N ASP A 292 15.72 -16.55 -15.16
CA ASP A 292 15.44 -15.55 -14.12
C ASP A 292 16.35 -14.33 -14.27
N PRO A 293 15.81 -13.12 -14.47
CA PRO A 293 16.63 -11.94 -14.67
C PRO A 293 17.55 -11.61 -13.50
N ALA A 294 17.22 -12.03 -12.27
CA ALA A 294 18.04 -11.74 -11.11
C ALA A 294 19.33 -12.57 -11.04
N GLU A 295 19.44 -13.68 -11.77
CA GLU A 295 20.67 -14.48 -11.81
C GLU A 295 21.87 -13.67 -12.33
N ASN A 296 21.63 -12.75 -13.26
CA ASN A 296 22.66 -11.84 -13.79
C ASN A 296 22.07 -10.48 -14.18
N LEU A 297 21.40 -9.83 -13.22
CA LEU A 297 20.65 -8.61 -13.46
C LEU A 297 21.49 -7.46 -14.04
N ALA A 298 22.76 -7.36 -13.63
CA ALA A 298 23.66 -6.32 -14.12
C ALA A 298 23.89 -6.44 -15.64
N GLU A 299 24.22 -7.65 -16.12
CA GLU A 299 24.43 -7.90 -17.55
C GLU A 299 23.15 -7.68 -18.35
N ILE A 300 22.01 -8.16 -17.84
CA ILE A 300 20.70 -7.98 -18.50
C ILE A 300 20.37 -6.49 -18.67
N LEU A 301 20.63 -5.67 -17.64
CA LEU A 301 20.39 -4.23 -17.70
C LEU A 301 21.39 -3.50 -18.59
N GLU A 302 22.60 -4.02 -18.78
CA GLU A 302 23.57 -3.50 -19.75
C GLU A 302 23.12 -3.78 -21.18
N VAL A 303 22.74 -5.03 -21.48
CA VAL A 303 22.21 -5.44 -22.80
C VAL A 303 20.93 -4.67 -23.13
N ALA A 304 20.05 -4.43 -22.16
CA ALA A 304 18.83 -3.64 -22.39
C ALA A 304 19.10 -2.15 -22.68
N ASN A 305 20.34 -1.67 -22.53
CA ASN A 305 20.76 -0.29 -22.84
C ASN A 305 21.57 -0.17 -24.14
N SER A 306 22.04 -1.27 -24.72
CA SER A 306 22.79 -1.29 -25.98
C SER A 306 21.88 -1.17 -27.19
#